data_AF-A0A369JNC4-F1
#
_entry.id   AF-A0A369JNC4-F1
#
_cell.length_a   1.000
_cell.length_b   1.000
_cell.length_c   1.000
_cell.angle_alpha   90.00
_cell.angle_beta   90.00
_cell.angle_gamma   90.00
#
_symmetry.space_group_name_H-M   'P 1'
#
loop_
_entity.id
_entity.type
_entity.pdbx_description
1 polymer ?
#
loop_
_entity_poly.entity_id
_entity_poly.type
_entity_poly.pdbx_seq_one_letter_code
_entity_poly.pdbx_strand_id
1 'polypeptide(L)'
;MACNLFGNLRQPEDLDILCLTTEWEQEALKSKLVALNSNFYLIDSRDPTATYRVLWYLLTDTDSCVKVDLLFPGVLDIPSIPGSSITRANAYHLPCAPLSLVLLLKLQAWNHHSEALEYRYRAKQPTDARDIEALLPIASKMGLQLRSDAVLPQSFVSKSIARAEKFMRVVPSSRAFWEKLGMVEKAKPVPIKTVLPMRKPGEVQTKKTIQVTIPKSVVKPSSSGVRRPGYTYDFDFM
;
A
#
# COMPACT_ATOMS: atom_id res chain seq x y z
N MET A 1 -10.65 2.58 9.62
CA MET A 1 -11.56 1.45 9.97
C MET A 1 -11.16 0.08 9.42
N ALA A 2 -10.91 -0.08 8.11
CA ALA A 2 -10.75 -1.41 7.47
C ALA A 2 -9.69 -2.33 8.11
N CYS A 3 -8.53 -1.79 8.53
CA CYS A 3 -7.52 -2.59 9.24
C CYS A 3 -8.08 -3.26 10.51
N ASN A 4 -8.92 -2.53 11.26
CA ASN A 4 -9.52 -3.02 12.50
C ASN A 4 -10.50 -4.18 12.23
N LEU A 5 -11.26 -4.10 11.15
CA LEU A 5 -12.15 -5.19 10.71
C LEU A 5 -11.40 -6.49 10.37
N PHE A 6 -10.11 -6.41 10.02
CA PHE A 6 -9.25 -7.57 9.80
C PHE A 6 -8.49 -8.04 11.05
N GLY A 7 -8.65 -7.37 12.20
CA GLY A 7 -8.05 -7.76 13.47
C GLY A 7 -6.87 -6.89 13.93
N ASN A 8 -6.60 -5.76 13.28
CA ASN A 8 -5.68 -4.76 13.82
C ASN A 8 -6.33 -4.07 15.03
N LEU A 9 -5.73 -4.18 16.22
CA LEU A 9 -6.32 -3.68 17.46
C LEU A 9 -6.28 -2.16 17.63
N ARG A 10 -5.60 -1.43 16.74
CA ARG A 10 -5.57 0.03 16.78
C ARG A 10 -6.97 0.60 16.58
N GLN A 11 -7.33 1.58 17.39
CA GLN A 11 -8.57 2.34 17.22
C GLN A 11 -8.48 3.21 15.97
N PRO A 12 -9.46 3.14 15.06
CA PRO A 12 -9.50 4.02 13.90
C PRO A 12 -9.87 5.44 14.33
N GLU A 13 -9.16 6.42 13.80
CA GLU A 13 -9.45 7.86 13.98
C GLU A 13 -10.39 8.37 12.88
N ASP A 14 -10.32 7.76 11.70
CA ASP A 14 -11.08 8.14 10.51
C ASP A 14 -11.83 6.94 9.90
N LEU A 15 -12.92 7.26 9.20
CA LEU A 15 -13.70 6.34 8.39
C LEU A 15 -13.53 6.62 6.89
N ASP A 16 -12.65 5.85 6.24
CA ASP A 16 -12.55 5.83 4.78
C ASP A 16 -13.61 4.91 4.15
N ILE A 17 -14.40 5.44 3.21
CA ILE A 17 -15.42 4.71 2.45
C ILE A 17 -15.06 4.72 0.97
N LEU A 18 -14.70 3.55 0.43
CA LEU A 18 -14.51 3.37 -1.00
C LEU A 18 -15.87 3.31 -1.71
N CYS A 19 -16.17 4.34 -2.48
CA CYS A 19 -17.38 4.50 -3.26
C CYS A 19 -17.15 3.94 -4.67
N LEU A 20 -17.79 2.82 -5.00
CA LEU A 20 -17.67 2.15 -6.31
C LEU A 20 -18.67 2.68 -7.36
N THR A 21 -19.44 3.72 -7.03
CA THR A 21 -20.38 4.35 -7.97
C THR A 21 -19.67 5.30 -8.91
N THR A 22 -20.17 5.41 -10.14
CA THR A 22 -19.76 6.43 -11.12
C THR A 22 -20.84 7.49 -11.33
N GLU A 23 -21.98 7.37 -10.65
CA GLU A 23 -23.14 8.25 -10.84
C GLU A 23 -22.99 9.58 -10.08
N TRP A 24 -22.22 9.57 -8.99
CA TRP A 24 -22.13 10.69 -8.06
C TRP A 24 -20.69 11.15 -7.93
N GLU A 25 -20.50 12.46 -8.06
CA GLU A 25 -19.26 13.10 -7.64
C GLU A 25 -19.18 13.16 -6.11
N GLN A 26 -17.96 13.32 -5.59
CA GLN A 26 -17.69 13.27 -4.16
C GLN A 26 -18.49 14.30 -3.35
N GLU A 27 -18.51 15.57 -3.76
CA GLU A 27 -19.25 16.62 -3.05
C GLU A 27 -20.77 16.43 -3.16
N ALA A 28 -21.27 15.99 -4.31
CA ALA A 28 -22.69 15.67 -4.48
C ALA A 28 -23.14 14.53 -3.55
N LEU A 29 -22.30 13.49 -3.41
CA LEU A 29 -22.57 12.38 -2.49
C LEU A 29 -22.55 12.84 -1.03
N LYS A 30 -21.61 13.72 -0.64
CA LYS A 30 -21.58 14.34 0.69
C LYS A 30 -22.88 15.09 0.98
N SER A 31 -23.32 15.97 0.07
CA SER A 31 -24.58 16.71 0.23
C SER A 31 -25.78 15.79 0.39
N LYS A 32 -25.82 14.69 -0.36
CA LYS A 32 -26.88 13.68 -0.25
C LYS A 32 -26.89 12.98 1.10
N LEU A 33 -25.72 12.62 1.64
CA LEU A 33 -25.63 12.01 2.98
C LEU A 33 -26.14 12.93 4.08
N VAL A 34 -25.75 14.21 4.06
CA VAL A 34 -26.24 15.23 5.00
C VAL A 34 -27.75 15.41 4.90
N ALA A 35 -28.29 15.45 3.68
CA ALA A 35 -29.73 15.58 3.46
C ALA A 35 -30.54 14.37 3.96
N LEU A 36 -29.96 13.16 3.92
CA LEU A 36 -30.62 11.92 4.33
C LEU A 36 -30.51 11.64 5.83
N ASN A 37 -29.46 12.12 6.51
CA ASN A 37 -29.24 11.87 7.92
C ASN A 37 -28.51 13.05 8.57
N SER A 38 -29.17 13.66 9.56
CA SER A 38 -28.68 14.85 10.28
C SER A 38 -27.44 14.61 11.13
N ASN A 39 -27.05 13.35 11.38
CA ASN A 39 -25.77 13.05 12.03
C ASN A 39 -24.58 13.28 11.10
N PHE A 40 -24.78 13.33 9.78
CA PHE A 40 -23.77 13.78 8.85
C PHE A 40 -23.79 15.31 8.74
N TYR A 41 -22.61 15.92 8.78
CA TYR A 41 -22.47 17.37 8.60
C TYR A 41 -21.15 17.73 7.92
N LEU A 42 -21.08 18.94 7.38
CA LEU A 42 -19.92 19.44 6.63
C LEU A 42 -19.23 20.57 7.38
N ILE A 43 -17.90 20.54 7.39
CA ILE A 43 -17.04 21.61 7.89
C ILE A 43 -16.18 22.10 6.71
N ASP A 44 -15.95 23.41 6.61
CA ASP A 44 -15.03 23.96 5.61
C ASP A 44 -13.59 23.44 5.83
N SER A 45 -12.83 23.32 4.74
CA SER A 45 -11.41 22.95 4.83
C SER A 45 -10.61 23.98 5.65
N ARG A 46 -9.52 23.52 6.27
CA ARG A 46 -8.56 24.42 6.94
C ARG A 46 -7.79 25.27 5.96
N ASP A 47 -7.57 24.75 4.76
CA ASP A 47 -7.01 25.52 3.65
C ASP A 47 -8.09 26.49 3.15
N PRO A 48 -7.91 27.81 3.34
CA PRO A 48 -8.90 28.80 2.91
C PRO A 48 -9.06 28.87 1.38
N THR A 49 -8.16 28.24 0.61
CA THR A 49 -8.23 28.17 -0.85
C THR A 49 -8.93 26.91 -1.35
N ALA A 50 -9.15 25.93 -0.48
CA ALA A 50 -9.82 24.69 -0.84
C ALA A 50 -11.33 24.93 -1.01
N THR A 51 -11.86 24.44 -2.13
CA THR A 51 -13.29 24.53 -2.46
C THR A 51 -14.10 23.35 -1.93
N TYR A 52 -13.46 22.36 -1.34
CA TYR A 52 -14.11 21.17 -0.80
C TYR A 52 -14.45 21.33 0.69
N ARG A 53 -15.45 20.57 1.15
CA ARG A 53 -15.80 20.46 2.57
C ARG A 53 -15.48 19.09 3.13
N VAL A 54 -15.13 19.04 4.41
CA VAL A 54 -14.85 17.80 5.14
C VAL A 54 -16.14 17.24 5.68
N LEU A 55 -16.43 15.97 5.41
CA LEU A 55 -17.61 15.27 5.93
C LEU A 55 -17.29 14.68 7.31
N TRP A 56 -18.19 14.93 8.26
CA TRP A 56 -18.12 14.40 9.61
C TRP A 56 -19.41 13.65 9.94
N TYR A 57 -19.31 12.71 10.88
CA TYR A 57 -20.44 11.97 11.43
C TYR A 57 -20.46 12.09 12.95
N LEU A 58 -21.61 12.48 13.52
CA LEU A 58 -21.86 12.59 14.95
C LEU A 58 -22.34 11.25 15.52
N LEU A 59 -21.61 10.73 16.50
CA LEU A 59 -21.99 9.57 17.30
C LEU A 59 -22.78 10.05 18.52
N THR A 60 -24.11 10.17 18.36
CA THR A 60 -25.03 10.73 19.36
C THR A 60 -24.89 10.12 20.76
N ASP A 61 -24.63 8.81 20.83
CA ASP A 61 -24.55 8.09 22.11
C ASP A 61 -23.32 8.48 22.95
N THR A 62 -22.30 9.04 22.30
CA THR A 62 -21.01 9.38 22.92
C THR A 62 -20.67 10.87 22.82
N ASP A 63 -21.51 11.64 22.12
CA ASP A 63 -21.25 13.03 21.73
C ASP A 63 -19.87 13.24 21.08
N SER A 64 -19.41 12.22 20.35
CA SER A 64 -18.13 12.24 19.63
C SER A 64 -18.35 12.36 18.13
N CYS A 65 -17.34 12.84 17.41
CA CYS A 65 -17.41 12.97 15.97
C CYS A 65 -16.26 12.22 15.29
N VAL A 66 -16.54 11.66 14.12
CA VAL A 66 -15.55 10.98 13.29
C VAL A 66 -15.54 11.60 11.91
N LYS A 67 -14.34 11.81 11.38
CA LYS A 67 -14.16 12.28 10.02
C LYS A 67 -14.44 11.14 9.04
N VAL A 68 -15.14 11.45 7.96
CA VAL A 68 -15.56 10.47 6.94
C VAL A 68 -14.99 10.87 5.58
N ASP A 69 -14.06 10.07 5.07
CA ASP A 69 -13.46 10.29 3.76
C ASP A 69 -14.13 9.41 2.71
N LEU A 70 -14.79 10.03 1.73
CA LEU A 70 -15.35 9.33 0.58
C LEU A 70 -14.29 9.24 -0.51
N LEU A 71 -13.80 8.03 -0.77
CA LEU A 71 -12.75 7.75 -1.74
C LEU A 71 -13.34 7.11 -2.99
N PHE A 72 -12.81 7.47 -4.15
CA PHE A 72 -13.27 6.96 -5.45
C PHE A 72 -12.11 6.34 -6.22
N PRO A 73 -12.36 5.31 -7.04
CA PRO A 73 -11.37 4.81 -7.99
C PRO A 73 -10.78 5.93 -8.85
N GLY A 74 -9.47 5.86 -9.12
CA GLY A 74 -8.71 6.87 -9.87
C GLY A 74 -8.18 8.01 -9.00
N VAL A 75 -8.84 8.33 -7.89
CA VAL A 75 -8.32 9.28 -6.90
C VAL A 75 -7.22 8.60 -6.09
N LEU A 76 -6.09 9.28 -5.87
CA LEU A 76 -4.94 8.72 -5.15
C LEU A 76 -4.46 7.38 -5.72
N ASP A 77 -4.54 7.16 -7.04
CA ASP A 77 -4.18 5.89 -7.67
C ASP A 77 -4.96 4.67 -7.11
N ILE A 78 -6.12 4.88 -6.47
CA ILE A 78 -6.97 3.79 -5.96
C ILE A 78 -7.55 3.02 -7.15
N PRO A 79 -7.36 1.70 -7.26
CA PRO A 79 -7.91 0.93 -8.37
C PRO A 79 -9.42 0.77 -8.25
N SER A 80 -10.10 0.68 -9.41
CA SER A 80 -11.46 0.14 -9.46
C SER A 80 -11.42 -1.36 -9.16
N ILE A 81 -12.37 -1.82 -8.36
CA ILE A 81 -12.55 -3.23 -8.03
C ILE A 81 -14.03 -3.62 -8.25
N PRO A 82 -14.32 -4.87 -8.62
CA PRO A 82 -15.70 -5.34 -8.75
C PRO A 82 -16.40 -5.34 -7.39
N GLY A 83 -17.66 -4.92 -7.33
CA GLY A 83 -18.46 -4.94 -6.10
C GLY A 83 -18.59 -6.33 -5.46
N SER A 84 -18.49 -7.41 -6.25
CA SER A 84 -18.46 -8.79 -5.76
C SER A 84 -17.22 -9.14 -4.94
N SER A 85 -16.18 -8.31 -4.97
CA SER A 85 -14.98 -8.47 -4.13
C SER A 85 -15.11 -7.83 -2.75
N ILE A 86 -16.18 -7.07 -2.50
CA ILE A 86 -16.47 -6.51 -1.18
C ILE A 86 -16.86 -7.65 -0.24
N THR A 87 -16.11 -7.80 0.84
CA THR A 87 -16.33 -8.85 1.83
C THR A 87 -17.17 -8.32 3.00
N ARG A 88 -18.00 -9.19 3.55
CA ARG A 88 -18.69 -8.99 4.84
C ARG A 88 -18.25 -10.01 5.89
N ALA A 89 -17.18 -10.76 5.60
CA ALA A 89 -16.61 -11.76 6.51
C ALA A 89 -15.74 -11.08 7.58
N ASN A 90 -16.39 -10.29 8.44
CA ASN A 90 -15.83 -9.71 9.66
C ASN A 90 -16.87 -9.79 10.78
N ALA A 91 -16.44 -9.57 12.02
CA ALA A 91 -17.28 -9.73 13.22
C ALA A 91 -18.54 -8.86 13.25
N TYR A 92 -18.58 -7.78 12.45
CA TYR A 92 -19.68 -6.82 12.42
C TYR A 92 -20.54 -6.91 11.14
N HIS A 93 -20.23 -7.84 10.23
CA HIS A 93 -20.91 -7.99 8.94
C HIS A 93 -20.94 -6.73 8.06
N LEU A 94 -20.02 -5.80 8.31
CA LEU A 94 -19.90 -4.55 7.57
C LEU A 94 -19.24 -4.80 6.21
N PRO A 95 -19.64 -4.08 5.14
CA PRO A 95 -18.93 -4.14 3.88
C PRO A 95 -17.50 -3.61 4.06
N CYS A 96 -16.52 -4.38 3.60
CA CYS A 96 -15.11 -4.02 3.68
C CYS A 96 -14.42 -4.33 2.35
N ALA A 97 -13.48 -3.46 1.97
CA ALA A 97 -12.58 -3.74 0.86
C ALA A 97 -11.79 -5.04 1.13
N PRO A 98 -11.44 -5.80 0.08
CA PRO A 98 -10.66 -7.03 0.23
C PRO A 98 -9.32 -6.72 0.90
N LEU A 99 -8.84 -7.65 1.74
CA LEU A 99 -7.61 -7.45 2.53
C LEU A 99 -6.40 -7.15 1.64
N SER A 100 -6.33 -7.72 0.45
CA SER A 100 -5.28 -7.43 -0.53
C SER A 100 -5.25 -5.96 -0.92
N LEU A 101 -6.41 -5.37 -1.24
CA LEU A 101 -6.51 -3.94 -1.55
C LEU A 101 -6.09 -3.08 -0.35
N VAL A 102 -6.62 -3.38 0.84
CA VAL A 102 -6.33 -2.61 2.07
C VAL A 102 -4.84 -2.61 2.39
N LEU A 103 -4.19 -3.78 2.32
CA LEU A 103 -2.76 -3.91 2.57
C LEU A 103 -1.92 -3.11 1.57
N LEU A 104 -2.25 -3.18 0.28
CA LEU A 104 -1.48 -2.48 -0.75
C LEU A 104 -1.73 -0.96 -0.73
N LEU A 105 -2.92 -0.50 -0.35
CA LEU A 105 -3.18 0.92 -0.13
C LEU A 105 -2.40 1.46 1.08
N LYS A 106 -2.29 0.68 2.16
CA LYS A 106 -1.44 1.06 3.30
C LYS A 106 0.03 1.15 2.94
N LEU A 107 0.52 0.20 2.14
CA LEU A 107 1.88 0.23 1.60
C LEU A 107 2.12 1.44 0.69
N GLN A 108 1.12 1.82 -0.10
CA GLN A 108 1.16 3.05 -0.91
C GLN A 108 1.23 4.31 -0.05
N ALA A 109 0.34 4.43 0.94
CA ALA A 109 0.31 5.57 1.87
C ALA A 109 1.64 5.73 2.60
N TRP A 110 2.19 4.63 3.14
CA TRP A 110 3.51 4.62 3.75
C TRP A 110 4.60 5.15 2.82
N ASN A 111 4.60 4.75 1.54
CA ASN A 111 5.60 5.23 0.58
C ASN A 111 5.43 6.72 0.29
N HIS A 112 4.20 7.18 0.04
CA HIS A 112 3.92 8.60 -0.22
C HIS A 112 4.29 9.47 0.98
N HIS A 113 3.91 9.06 2.19
CA HIS A 113 4.29 9.75 3.42
C HIS A 113 5.80 9.77 3.61
N SER A 114 6.54 8.72 3.22
CA SER A 114 8.03 8.73 3.28
C SER A 114 8.69 9.76 2.36
N GLU A 115 7.99 10.15 1.29
CA GLU A 115 8.48 11.06 0.25
C GLU A 115 7.90 12.47 0.38
N ALA A 116 6.98 12.69 1.31
CA ALA A 116 6.33 13.97 1.51
C ALA A 116 7.31 15.04 1.99
N LEU A 117 7.20 16.26 1.45
CA LEU A 117 8.03 17.40 1.82
C LEU A 117 7.63 17.99 3.18
N GLU A 118 6.34 18.00 3.49
CA GLU A 118 5.84 18.55 4.74
C GLU A 118 5.88 17.53 5.87
N TYR A 119 6.30 18.00 7.04
CA TYR A 119 6.48 17.16 8.22
C TYR A 119 5.19 16.44 8.66
N ARG A 120 4.05 17.13 8.63
CA ARG A 120 2.75 16.58 9.05
C ARG A 120 2.34 15.33 8.27
N TYR A 121 2.67 15.25 6.98
CA TYR A 121 2.45 14.04 6.18
C TYR A 121 3.43 12.94 6.55
N ARG A 122 4.72 13.27 6.72
CA ARG A 122 5.73 12.30 7.16
C ARG A 122 5.41 11.72 8.54
N ALA A 123 4.84 12.51 9.44
CA ALA A 123 4.47 12.09 10.79
C ALA A 123 3.47 10.92 10.82
N LYS A 124 2.75 10.67 9.71
CA LYS A 124 1.82 9.53 9.57
C LYS A 124 2.48 8.23 9.14
N GLN A 125 3.70 8.30 8.61
CA GLN A 125 4.44 7.13 8.13
C GLN A 125 4.59 6.01 9.18
N PRO A 126 4.90 6.29 10.47
CA PRO A 126 4.99 5.25 11.49
C PRO A 126 3.67 4.53 11.76
N THR A 127 2.53 5.22 11.57
CA THR A 127 1.21 4.61 11.72
C THR A 127 0.92 3.66 10.57
N ASP A 128 1.24 4.03 9.32
CA ASP A 128 1.09 3.12 8.19
C ASP A 128 2.02 1.90 8.31
N ALA A 129 3.25 2.07 8.80
CA ALA A 129 4.17 0.96 9.03
C ALA A 129 3.59 -0.06 10.01
N ARG A 130 3.08 0.41 11.16
CA ARG A 130 2.42 -0.43 12.17
C ARG A 130 1.18 -1.13 11.60
N ASP A 131 0.37 -0.43 10.82
CA ASP A 131 -0.80 -1.02 10.17
C ASP A 131 -0.38 -2.15 9.18
N ILE A 132 0.68 -1.94 8.39
CA ILE A 132 1.22 -2.97 7.48
C ILE A 132 1.75 -4.18 8.26
N GLU A 133 2.55 -3.96 9.30
CA GLU A 133 3.11 -5.03 10.13
C GLU A 133 2.02 -5.86 10.81
N ALA A 134 0.90 -5.25 11.21
CA ALA A 134 -0.25 -5.95 11.76
C ALA A 134 -1.00 -6.78 10.70
N LEU A 135 -1.17 -6.26 9.48
CA LEU A 135 -1.91 -6.93 8.41
C LEU A 135 -1.14 -8.07 7.74
N LEU A 136 0.20 -8.00 7.69
CA LEU A 136 1.03 -8.99 7.01
C LEU A 136 0.86 -10.44 7.53
N PRO A 137 0.90 -10.72 8.85
CA PRO A 137 0.64 -12.05 9.38
C PRO A 137 -0.76 -12.56 9.03
N ILE A 138 -1.77 -11.68 9.06
CA ILE A 138 -3.16 -12.02 8.74
C ILE A 138 -3.28 -12.42 7.28
N ALA A 139 -2.77 -11.57 6.37
CA ALA A 139 -2.75 -11.83 4.94
C ALA A 139 -2.01 -13.13 4.60
N SER A 140 -0.87 -13.37 5.27
CA SER A 140 -0.11 -14.61 5.10
C SER A 140 -0.87 -15.83 5.61
N LYS A 141 -1.59 -15.74 6.74
CA LYS A 141 -2.39 -16.83 7.30
C LYS A 141 -3.59 -17.16 6.42
N MET A 142 -4.19 -16.15 5.78
CA MET A 142 -5.26 -16.33 4.80
C MET A 142 -4.77 -16.90 3.45
N GLY A 143 -3.46 -17.07 3.27
CA GLY A 143 -2.89 -17.63 2.06
C GLY A 143 -3.00 -16.73 0.83
N LEU A 144 -3.12 -15.41 1.03
CA LEU A 144 -3.26 -14.46 -0.08
C LEU A 144 -2.05 -14.53 -1.02
N GLN A 145 -2.32 -14.46 -2.33
CA GLN A 145 -1.30 -14.41 -3.37
C GLN A 145 -1.46 -13.11 -4.16
N LEU A 146 -0.77 -12.05 -3.74
CA LEU A 146 -1.01 -10.69 -4.22
C LEU A 146 -0.64 -10.51 -5.71
N ARG A 147 0.32 -11.27 -6.22
CA ARG A 147 0.71 -11.23 -7.65
C ARG A 147 -0.32 -11.84 -8.59
N SER A 148 -1.12 -12.78 -8.10
CA SER A 148 -2.14 -13.49 -8.87
C SER A 148 -3.55 -13.13 -8.42
N ASP A 149 -3.70 -12.03 -7.69
CA ASP A 149 -5.00 -11.57 -7.22
C ASP A 149 -5.79 -10.99 -8.41
N ALA A 150 -6.80 -11.72 -8.86
CA ALA A 150 -7.63 -11.34 -10.00
C ALA A 150 -8.49 -10.09 -9.73
N VAL A 151 -8.66 -9.68 -8.47
CA VAL A 151 -9.41 -8.48 -8.10
C VAL A 151 -8.62 -7.21 -8.41
N LEU A 152 -7.29 -7.26 -8.32
CA LEU A 152 -6.45 -6.08 -8.39
C LEU A 152 -5.82 -5.91 -9.78
N PRO A 153 -5.83 -4.69 -10.35
CA PRO A 153 -5.14 -4.43 -11.61
C PRO A 153 -3.64 -4.72 -11.50
N GLN A 154 -3.10 -5.42 -12.50
CA GLN A 154 -1.68 -5.80 -12.51
C GLN A 154 -0.74 -4.59 -12.40
N SER A 155 -1.12 -3.44 -12.95
CA SER A 155 -0.36 -2.19 -12.84
C SER A 155 -0.24 -1.69 -11.40
N PHE A 156 -1.29 -1.83 -10.60
CA PHE A 156 -1.32 -1.46 -9.18
C PHE A 156 -0.46 -2.42 -8.35
N VAL A 157 -0.54 -3.72 -8.63
CA VAL A 157 0.31 -4.76 -8.02
C VAL A 157 1.78 -4.54 -8.34
N SER A 158 2.11 -4.25 -9.61
CA SER A 158 3.50 -3.97 -10.04
C SER A 158 4.12 -2.76 -9.32
N LYS A 159 3.38 -1.66 -9.18
CA LYS A 159 3.84 -0.52 -8.35
C LYS A 159 4.07 -0.92 -6.90
N SER A 160 3.22 -1.80 -6.38
CA SER A 160 3.28 -2.25 -4.99
C SER A 160 4.48 -3.16 -4.69
N ILE A 161 4.97 -3.92 -5.68
CA ILE A 161 6.20 -4.73 -5.52
C ILE A 161 7.40 -3.85 -5.17
N ALA A 162 7.62 -2.77 -5.92
CA ALA A 162 8.73 -1.84 -5.65
C ALA A 162 8.61 -1.19 -4.27
N ARG A 163 7.39 -0.86 -3.85
CA ARG A 163 7.11 -0.31 -2.51
C ARG A 163 7.39 -1.35 -1.42
N ALA A 164 7.02 -2.61 -1.62
CA ALA A 164 7.28 -3.70 -0.68
C ALA A 164 8.80 -3.93 -0.51
N GLU A 165 9.56 -3.88 -1.61
CA GLU A 165 11.02 -3.94 -1.56
C GLU A 165 11.63 -2.80 -0.74
N LYS A 166 11.13 -1.58 -0.91
CA LYS A 166 11.54 -0.43 -0.09
C LYS A 166 11.16 -0.63 1.38
N PHE A 167 9.95 -1.12 1.64
CA PHE A 167 9.47 -1.40 3.00
C PHE A 167 10.34 -2.43 3.71
N MET A 168 10.71 -3.52 3.04
CA MET A 168 11.59 -4.55 3.60
C MET A 168 13.01 -4.05 3.91
N ARG A 169 13.49 -3.00 3.25
CA ARG A 169 14.77 -2.37 3.63
C ARG A 169 14.68 -1.64 4.96
N VAL A 170 13.51 -1.07 5.26
CA VAL A 170 13.24 -0.33 6.51
C VAL A 170 12.82 -1.28 7.63
N VAL A 171 12.04 -2.32 7.30
CA VAL A 171 11.53 -3.33 8.23
C VAL A 171 11.93 -4.73 7.75
N PRO A 172 13.20 -5.14 7.93
CA PRO A 172 13.71 -6.42 7.40
C PRO A 172 12.98 -7.66 7.91
N SER A 173 12.45 -7.60 9.13
CA SER A 173 11.65 -8.67 9.75
C SER A 173 10.38 -9.02 8.96
N SER A 174 9.86 -8.08 8.16
CA SER A 174 8.65 -8.29 7.35
C SER A 174 8.86 -9.17 6.12
N ARG A 175 10.11 -9.43 5.70
CA ARG A 175 10.46 -10.10 4.43
C ARG A 175 9.77 -11.45 4.25
N ALA A 176 9.78 -12.30 5.27
CA ALA A 176 9.22 -13.64 5.18
C ALA A 176 7.71 -13.62 4.87
N PHE A 177 6.98 -12.59 5.32
CA PHE A 177 5.57 -12.41 4.98
C PHE A 177 5.40 -11.99 3.52
N TRP A 178 6.17 -11.02 3.04
CA TRP A 178 6.11 -10.58 1.65
C TRP A 178 6.46 -11.70 0.65
N GLU A 179 7.41 -12.57 0.98
CA GLU A 179 7.71 -13.77 0.19
C GLU A 179 6.54 -14.75 0.14
N LYS A 180 5.86 -15.00 1.28
CA LYS A 180 4.67 -15.87 1.33
C LYS A 180 3.49 -15.30 0.54
N LEU A 181 3.36 -13.97 0.51
CA LEU A 181 2.35 -13.25 -0.27
C LEU A 181 2.69 -13.18 -1.77
N GLY A 182 3.83 -13.75 -2.16
CA GLY A 182 4.30 -13.76 -3.55
C GLY A 182 4.85 -12.42 -4.03
N MET A 183 5.08 -11.42 -3.16
CA MET A 183 5.54 -10.09 -3.58
C MET A 183 7.03 -10.03 -3.90
N VAL A 184 7.80 -11.03 -3.46
CA VAL A 184 9.25 -11.12 -3.67
C VAL A 184 9.54 -12.49 -4.25
N GLU A 185 10.43 -12.56 -5.23
CA GLU A 185 10.94 -13.85 -5.67
C GLU A 185 11.71 -14.50 -4.53
N LYS A 186 11.42 -15.76 -4.23
CA LYS A 186 12.24 -16.54 -3.32
C LYS A 186 13.67 -16.50 -3.86
N ALA A 187 14.62 -16.06 -3.04
CA ALA A 187 16.02 -16.13 -3.40
C ALA A 187 16.32 -17.56 -3.89
N LYS A 188 16.81 -17.71 -5.12
CA LYS A 188 17.27 -19.00 -5.59
C LYS A 188 18.34 -19.46 -4.59
N PRO A 189 18.30 -20.70 -4.09
CA PRO A 189 19.36 -21.20 -3.24
C PRO A 189 20.68 -21.00 -3.99
N VAL A 190 21.56 -20.19 -3.42
CA VAL A 190 22.91 -20.04 -3.96
C VAL A 190 23.50 -21.45 -3.96
N PRO A 191 23.94 -21.99 -5.11
CA PRO A 191 24.60 -23.27 -5.12
C PRO A 191 25.77 -23.17 -4.14
N ILE A 192 25.69 -23.92 -3.04
CA ILE A 192 26.85 -24.11 -2.17
C ILE A 192 27.89 -24.71 -3.11
N LYS A 193 28.89 -23.91 -3.50
CA LYS A 193 30.06 -24.47 -4.18
C LYS A 193 30.58 -25.50 -3.22
N THR A 194 30.44 -26.77 -3.61
CA THR A 194 31.00 -27.91 -2.88
C THR A 194 32.39 -27.49 -2.48
N VAL A 195 32.62 -27.36 -1.17
CA VAL A 195 33.95 -27.08 -0.64
C VAL A 195 34.84 -28.13 -1.27
N LEU A 196 35.73 -27.70 -2.16
CA LEU A 196 36.69 -28.61 -2.79
C LEU A 196 37.32 -29.42 -1.66
N PRO A 197 37.34 -30.76 -1.76
CA PRO A 197 37.89 -31.59 -0.69
C PRO A 197 39.27 -31.06 -0.32
N MET A 198 39.52 -30.95 0.99
CA MET A 198 40.81 -30.51 1.52
C MET A 198 41.93 -31.27 0.79
N ARG A 199 42.78 -30.49 0.15
CA ARG A 199 43.89 -30.93 -0.69
C ARG A 199 44.83 -31.80 0.15
N LYS A 200 45.14 -33.02 -0.31
CA LYS A 200 46.23 -33.80 0.29
C LYS A 200 47.57 -33.08 -0.01
N PRO A 201 48.51 -33.02 0.95
CA PRO A 201 49.82 -32.42 0.72
C PRO A 201 50.57 -33.21 -0.38
N GLY A 202 50.97 -32.55 -1.47
CA GLY A 202 51.89 -33.13 -2.48
C GLY A 202 51.45 -33.06 -3.94
N GLU A 203 50.23 -32.61 -4.26
CA GLU A 203 49.74 -32.65 -5.65
C GLU A 203 50.10 -31.37 -6.45
N VAL A 204 51.08 -31.50 -7.36
CA VAL A 204 51.56 -30.44 -8.26
C VAL A 204 50.52 -30.18 -9.35
N GLN A 205 50.09 -28.92 -9.46
CA GLN A 205 49.06 -28.50 -10.43
C GLN A 205 49.70 -28.00 -11.73
N THR A 206 49.38 -28.64 -12.85
CA THR A 206 49.62 -28.06 -14.18
C THR A 206 48.68 -26.87 -14.39
N LYS A 207 49.26 -25.69 -14.64
CA LYS A 207 48.54 -24.44 -14.93
C LYS A 207 47.58 -24.63 -16.10
N LYS A 208 46.26 -24.61 -15.83
CA LYS A 208 45.26 -24.37 -16.87
C LYS A 208 44.98 -22.87 -16.95
N THR A 209 45.36 -22.28 -18.08
CA THR A 209 45.04 -20.90 -18.44
C THR A 209 43.53 -20.77 -18.63
N ILE A 210 42.89 -19.99 -17.77
CA ILE A 210 41.47 -19.62 -17.91
C ILE A 210 41.44 -18.34 -18.75
N GLN A 211 40.92 -18.41 -19.97
CA GLN A 211 40.59 -17.22 -20.74
C GLN A 211 39.25 -16.65 -20.24
N VAL A 212 39.30 -15.45 -19.67
CA VAL A 212 38.12 -14.70 -19.25
C VAL A 212 37.74 -13.75 -20.39
N THR A 213 36.65 -14.06 -21.09
CA THR A 213 36.05 -13.14 -22.07
C THR A 213 35.13 -12.18 -21.34
N ILE A 214 35.52 -10.91 -21.28
CA ILE A 214 34.71 -9.82 -20.72
C ILE A 214 33.78 -9.31 -21.84
N PRO A 215 32.45 -9.36 -21.70
CA PRO A 215 31.54 -8.78 -22.67
C PRO A 215 31.64 -7.25 -22.62
N LYS A 216 31.84 -6.63 -23.80
CA LYS A 216 31.83 -5.18 -23.98
C LYS A 216 30.44 -4.63 -23.68
N SER A 217 30.37 -3.68 -22.75
CA SER A 217 29.19 -2.88 -22.45
C SER A 217 28.80 -2.05 -23.67
N VAL A 218 27.53 -2.17 -24.08
CA VAL A 218 26.91 -1.30 -25.08
C VAL A 218 26.43 -0.04 -24.38
N VAL A 219 27.16 1.05 -24.57
CA VAL A 219 26.72 2.41 -24.22
C VAL A 219 25.73 2.87 -25.29
N LYS A 220 24.49 3.21 -24.89
CA LYS A 220 23.55 3.98 -25.71
C LYS A 220 23.38 5.38 -25.10
N PRO A 221 23.45 6.46 -25.90
CA PRO A 221 23.15 7.80 -25.43
C PRO A 221 21.66 8.16 -25.59
N SER A 222 21.24 9.03 -24.66
CA SER A 222 20.17 10.05 -24.69
C SER A 222 18.74 9.69 -25.11
N SER A 223 17.77 10.18 -24.34
CA SER A 223 16.88 11.28 -24.79
C SER A 223 15.84 11.66 -23.74
N SER A 224 15.57 12.97 -23.73
CA SER A 224 14.31 13.64 -23.39
C SER A 224 13.74 13.49 -21.97
N GLY A 225 13.82 14.60 -21.24
CA GLY A 225 12.99 14.86 -20.09
C GLY A 225 11.51 15.01 -20.49
N VAL A 226 10.67 14.52 -19.60
CA VAL A 226 9.28 14.95 -19.48
C VAL A 226 9.07 15.19 -17.98
N ARG A 227 9.03 16.47 -17.59
CA ARG A 227 8.53 16.86 -16.26
C ARG A 227 7.05 16.47 -16.23
N ARG A 228 6.68 15.54 -15.35
CA ARG A 228 5.28 15.32 -15.00
C ARG A 228 4.86 16.38 -13.97
N PRO A 229 3.66 16.97 -14.08
CA PRO A 229 3.15 17.87 -13.07
C PRO A 229 3.01 17.11 -11.75
N GLY A 230 3.59 17.66 -10.69
CA GLY A 230 3.34 17.20 -9.33
C GLY A 230 1.92 17.56 -8.97
N TYR A 231 1.06 16.56 -8.82
CA TYR A 231 -0.23 16.73 -8.15
C TYR A 231 0.04 16.68 -6.66
N THR A 232 0.26 17.83 -6.04
CA THR A 232 0.14 18.01 -4.59
C THR A 232 -1.34 18.08 -4.27
N TYR A 233 -1.90 16.99 -3.77
CA TYR A 233 -3.17 17.07 -3.07
C TYR A 233 -2.88 17.41 -1.62
N ASP A 234 -3.32 18.60 -1.19
CA ASP A 234 -3.35 18.97 0.22
C ASP A 234 -4.46 18.18 0.92
N PHE A 235 -4.07 17.04 1.48
CA PHE A 235 -4.90 16.26 2.39
C PHE A 235 -4.60 16.69 3.83
N ASP A 236 -5.04 17.90 4.16
CA ASP A 236 -4.98 18.45 5.51
C ASP A 236 -5.73 17.56 6.52
N PHE A 237 -5.02 16.59 7.09
CA PHE A 237 -5.46 15.88 8.28
C PHE A 237 -4.43 16.08 9.39
N MET A 238 -4.95 16.23 10.60
CA MET A 238 -4.22 16.40 11.86
C MET A 238 -3.04 15.43 12.02
#